data_AF-A0A1P8U7Y3-F1
#
_entry.id   AF-A0A1P8U7Y3-F1
#
_cell.length_a   1.000
_cell.length_b   1.000
_cell.length_c   1.000
_cell.angle_alpha   90.00
_cell.angle_beta   90.00
_cell.angle_gamma   90.00
#
_symmetry.space_group_name_H-M   'P 1'
#
loop_
_entity.id
_entity.type
_entity.pdbx_description
1 polymer ?
#
loop_
_entity_poly.entity_id
_entity_poly.type
_entity_poly.pdbx_seq_one_letter_code
_entity_poly.pdbx_strand_id
1 'polypeptide(L)'
;MSTGRDDDALSWDGDDDPTLDVGTRPAADPEPAADPVALPDGYTAVGRGSDEVGRIEPDGTVTMPGEPAPLGNIMLVSLGILGGVYALFTIGWIIGGLRLEGTAQFLVSPVGYRFAFWLAVIAPALWFATVYLLTRLSKPWLRLVWLIGGLALLVPWPFVMIGAVGQ
;
A
#
# COMPACT_ATOMS: atom_id res chain seq x y z
N MET A 1 32.22 -45.94 -43.42
CA MET A 1 31.83 -44.79 -42.58
C MET A 1 31.86 -45.26 -41.15
N SER A 2 32.94 -44.92 -40.43
CA SER A 2 33.09 -45.20 -39.01
C SER A 2 32.38 -44.09 -38.24
N THR A 3 31.20 -44.38 -37.70
CA THR A 3 30.53 -43.53 -36.70
C THR A 3 31.42 -43.49 -35.47
N GLY A 4 32.07 -42.34 -35.27
CA GLY A 4 33.15 -42.17 -34.31
C GLY A 4 32.61 -41.95 -32.90
N ARG A 5 33.46 -42.30 -31.93
CA ARG A 5 33.42 -42.03 -30.48
C ARG A 5 32.95 -40.64 -30.03
N ASP A 6 32.73 -39.71 -30.96
CA ASP A 6 32.37 -38.33 -30.72
C ASP A 6 30.85 -38.15 -30.49
N ASP A 7 30.03 -39.13 -30.91
CA ASP A 7 28.58 -39.13 -30.64
C ASP A 7 28.25 -39.52 -29.18
N ASP A 8 29.14 -40.28 -28.51
CA ASP A 8 28.97 -40.71 -27.11
C ASP A 8 29.06 -39.52 -26.11
N ALA A 9 29.65 -38.39 -26.53
CA ALA A 9 29.80 -37.21 -25.68
C ALA A 9 28.52 -36.37 -25.54
N LEU A 10 27.50 -36.64 -26.38
CA LEU A 10 26.22 -35.94 -26.38
C LEU A 10 25.03 -36.84 -25.97
N SER A 11 25.23 -38.16 -25.88
CA SER A 11 24.26 -39.09 -25.32
C SER A 11 24.45 -39.19 -23.80
N TRP A 12 23.47 -38.71 -23.03
CA TRP A 12 23.44 -38.96 -21.59
C TRP A 12 22.78 -40.31 -21.34
N ASP A 13 23.44 -41.19 -20.59
CA ASP A 13 23.10 -42.60 -20.32
C ASP A 13 21.73 -42.86 -19.65
N GLY A 14 20.87 -41.84 -19.54
CA GLY A 14 19.55 -41.91 -18.92
C GLY A 14 18.41 -41.31 -19.75
N ASP A 15 18.67 -40.74 -20.93
CA ASP A 15 17.62 -40.17 -21.78
C ASP A 15 16.78 -41.26 -22.48
N ASP A 16 17.34 -42.46 -22.69
CA ASP A 16 16.68 -43.62 -23.29
C ASP A 16 15.98 -44.54 -22.24
N ASP A 17 15.81 -44.09 -20.99
CA ASP A 17 15.10 -44.88 -19.97
C ASP A 17 13.60 -44.99 -20.33
N PRO A 18 13.07 -46.19 -20.64
CA PRO A 18 11.67 -46.37 -21.04
C PRO A 18 10.69 -46.08 -19.90
N THR A 19 11.16 -45.87 -18.67
CA THR A 19 10.33 -45.41 -17.54
C THR A 19 10.12 -43.89 -17.54
N LEU A 20 10.88 -43.13 -18.34
CA LEU A 20 10.77 -41.68 -18.51
C LEU A 20 10.01 -41.28 -19.79
N ASP A 21 9.57 -42.25 -20.62
CA ASP A 21 8.71 -42.01 -21.78
C ASP A 21 7.31 -41.53 -21.35
N VAL A 22 7.20 -40.22 -21.15
CA VAL A 22 5.94 -39.50 -20.97
C VAL A 22 5.30 -39.27 -22.33
N GLY A 23 4.87 -40.34 -22.99
CA GLY A 23 4.23 -40.28 -24.31
C GLY A 23 3.19 -39.14 -24.40
N THR A 24 3.01 -38.56 -25.59
CA THR A 24 2.11 -37.42 -25.83
C THR A 24 0.76 -37.62 -25.12
N ARG A 25 0.60 -36.96 -23.97
CA ARG A 25 -0.65 -36.99 -23.21
C ARG A 25 -1.73 -36.38 -24.11
N PRO A 26 -2.85 -37.10 -24.37
CA PRO A 26 -4.04 -36.47 -24.91
C PRO A 26 -4.40 -35.30 -23.98
N ALA A 27 -4.79 -34.15 -24.56
CA ALA A 27 -5.20 -32.98 -23.80
C ALA A 27 -6.19 -33.41 -22.71
N ALA A 28 -5.74 -33.39 -21.45
CA ALA A 28 -6.54 -33.80 -20.32
C ALA A 28 -7.71 -32.81 -20.18
N ASP A 29 -8.90 -33.35 -19.92
CA ASP A 29 -10.06 -32.57 -19.48
C ASP A 29 -9.68 -31.65 -18.31
N PRO A 30 -10.29 -30.47 -18.17
CA PRO A 30 -9.88 -29.49 -17.18
C PRO A 30 -10.01 -30.09 -15.78
N GLU A 31 -8.86 -30.34 -15.15
CA GLU A 31 -8.75 -30.72 -13.74
C GLU A 31 -9.48 -29.70 -12.86
N PRO A 32 -10.02 -30.11 -11.69
CA PRO A 32 -10.54 -29.17 -10.71
C PRO A 32 -9.43 -28.17 -10.40
N ALA A 33 -9.77 -26.86 -10.42
CA ALA A 33 -8.83 -25.77 -10.22
C ALA A 33 -7.84 -26.10 -9.09
N ALA A 34 -6.62 -26.48 -9.49
CA ALA A 34 -5.54 -26.76 -8.55
C ALA A 34 -5.32 -25.49 -7.73
N ASP A 35 -5.01 -25.67 -6.44
CA ASP A 35 -4.61 -24.57 -5.58
C ASP A 35 -3.54 -23.74 -6.32
N PRO A 36 -3.64 -22.39 -6.31
CA PRO A 36 -2.74 -21.55 -7.09
C PRO A 36 -1.29 -21.90 -6.74
N VAL A 37 -0.55 -22.34 -7.76
CA VAL A 37 0.85 -22.76 -7.61
C VAL A 37 1.64 -21.53 -7.17
N ALA A 38 2.11 -21.55 -5.92
CA ALA A 38 2.81 -20.42 -5.32
C ALA A 38 4.18 -20.84 -4.79
N LEU A 39 5.19 -20.00 -5.03
CA LEU A 39 6.56 -20.27 -4.62
C LEU A 39 6.91 -19.56 -3.30
N PRO A 40 7.72 -20.21 -2.42
CA PRO A 40 8.29 -19.57 -1.24
C PRO A 40 9.26 -18.43 -1.59
N ASP A 41 9.53 -17.58 -0.61
CA ASP A 41 10.55 -16.52 -0.73
C ASP A 41 11.93 -17.08 -1.10
N GLY A 42 12.64 -16.37 -1.98
CA GLY A 42 13.96 -16.76 -2.49
C GLY A 42 13.93 -17.64 -3.76
N TYR A 43 12.75 -18.08 -4.20
CA TYR A 43 12.58 -18.82 -5.44
C TYR A 43 12.02 -17.94 -6.56
N THR A 44 12.49 -18.16 -7.80
CA THR A 44 12.05 -17.43 -8.99
C THR A 44 11.48 -18.41 -10.00
N ALA A 45 10.21 -18.25 -10.38
CA ALA A 45 9.61 -19.00 -11.48
C ALA A 45 10.29 -18.59 -12.79
N VAL A 46 10.78 -19.58 -13.55
CA VAL A 46 11.43 -19.38 -14.85
C VAL A 46 10.82 -20.33 -15.87
N GLY A 47 10.75 -19.90 -17.14
CA GLY A 47 10.23 -20.72 -18.23
C GLY A 47 8.77 -20.44 -18.59
N ARG A 48 8.17 -21.33 -19.39
CA ARG A 48 6.80 -21.17 -19.89
C ARG A 48 5.80 -21.36 -18.74
N GLY A 49 4.90 -20.40 -18.55
CA GLY A 49 3.92 -20.43 -17.45
C GLY A 49 4.42 -19.79 -16.14
N SER A 50 5.61 -19.17 -16.13
CA SER A 50 6.12 -18.46 -14.94
C SER A 50 5.21 -17.32 -14.48
N ASP A 51 4.46 -16.73 -15.40
CA ASP A 51 3.57 -15.59 -15.14
C ASP A 51 2.26 -16.00 -14.45
N GLU A 52 1.99 -17.30 -14.33
CA GLU A 52 0.83 -17.86 -13.64
C GLU A 52 1.17 -18.28 -12.19
N VAL A 53 2.44 -18.18 -11.80
CA VAL A 53 2.94 -18.64 -10.50
C VAL A 53 2.93 -17.49 -9.49
N GLY A 54 2.16 -17.67 -8.41
CA GLY A 54 2.10 -16.71 -7.31
C GLY A 54 3.36 -16.73 -6.42
N ARG A 55 3.57 -15.68 -5.64
CA ARG A 55 4.58 -15.64 -4.57
C ARG A 55 3.88 -15.74 -3.21
N ILE A 56 4.40 -16.58 -2.32
CA ILE A 56 3.94 -16.67 -0.93
C ILE A 56 4.66 -15.58 -0.13
N GLU A 57 3.91 -14.63 0.40
CA GLU A 57 4.43 -13.60 1.30
C GLU A 57 4.67 -14.16 2.71
N PRO A 58 5.49 -13.48 3.55
CA PRO A 58 5.79 -13.93 4.91
C PRO A 58 4.56 -14.10 5.83
N ASP A 59 3.42 -13.50 5.46
CA ASP A 59 2.15 -13.63 6.19
C ASP A 59 1.25 -14.77 5.70
N GLY A 60 1.73 -15.57 4.72
CA GLY A 60 1.02 -16.69 4.13
C GLY A 60 0.04 -16.34 3.02
N THR A 61 -0.04 -15.06 2.61
CA THR A 61 -0.84 -14.66 1.45
C THR A 61 -0.12 -14.98 0.14
N VAL A 62 -0.89 -15.27 -0.92
CA VAL A 62 -0.37 -15.55 -2.27
C VAL A 62 -0.60 -14.32 -3.14
N THR A 63 0.48 -13.68 -3.58
CA THR A 63 0.43 -12.52 -4.49
C THR A 63 0.71 -12.99 -5.92
N MET A 64 -0.28 -12.83 -6.80
CA MET A 64 -0.16 -13.21 -8.21
C MET A 64 0.66 -12.19 -9.00
N PRO A 65 1.32 -12.61 -10.10
CA PRO A 65 2.02 -11.68 -10.98
C PRO A 65 1.06 -10.65 -11.58
N GLY A 66 1.32 -9.37 -11.34
CA GLY A 66 0.48 -8.25 -11.80
C GLY A 66 -0.51 -7.73 -10.75
N GLU A 67 -0.66 -8.42 -9.61
CA GLU A 67 -1.44 -7.91 -8.48
C GLU A 67 -0.68 -6.74 -7.82
N PRO A 68 -1.34 -5.60 -7.52
CA PRO A 68 -0.71 -4.55 -6.73
C PRO A 68 -0.28 -5.11 -5.37
N ALA A 69 1.00 -4.97 -5.03
CA ALA A 69 1.52 -5.43 -3.75
C ALA A 69 0.65 -4.89 -2.59
N PRO A 70 0.14 -5.76 -1.70
CA PRO A 70 -0.73 -5.35 -0.61
C PRO A 70 0.01 -4.38 0.32
N LEU A 71 -0.74 -3.42 0.89
CA LEU A 71 -0.19 -2.51 1.89
C LEU A 71 0.14 -3.31 3.15
N GLY A 72 1.41 -3.37 3.52
CA GLY A 72 1.83 -4.08 4.74
C GLY A 72 1.12 -3.56 5.99
N ASN A 73 0.85 -4.45 6.95
CA ASN A 73 0.08 -4.17 8.17
C ASN A 73 0.52 -2.90 8.91
N ILE A 74 1.82 -2.67 9.04
CA ILE A 74 2.37 -1.47 9.71
C ILE A 74 1.91 -0.19 9.01
N MET A 75 1.87 -0.18 7.68
CA MET A 75 1.43 0.98 6.91
C MET A 75 -0.07 1.24 7.10
N LEU A 76 -0.89 0.20 7.10
CA LEU A 76 -2.34 0.32 7.36
C LEU A 76 -2.62 0.87 8.75
N VAL A 77 -1.95 0.32 9.78
CA VAL A 77 -2.06 0.82 11.15
C VAL A 77 -1.60 2.28 11.24
N SER A 78 -0.45 2.61 10.63
CA SER A 78 0.07 3.99 10.61
C SER A 78 -0.90 4.95 9.92
N LEU A 79 -1.50 4.55 8.80
CA LEU A 79 -2.51 5.34 8.09
C LEU A 79 -3.78 5.52 8.91
N GLY A 80 -4.23 4.47 9.61
CA GLY A 80 -5.37 4.54 10.50
C GLY A 80 -5.14 5.52 11.66
N ILE A 81 -3.98 5.43 12.31
CA ILE A 81 -3.60 6.35 13.40
C ILE A 81 -3.50 7.77 12.87
N LEU A 82 -2.75 8.00 11.79
CA LEU A 82 -2.60 9.34 11.21
C LEU A 82 -3.95 9.90 10.79
N GLY A 83 -4.77 9.13 10.07
CA GLY A 83 -6.13 9.53 9.68
C GLY A 83 -7.00 9.90 10.88
N GLY A 84 -6.92 9.12 11.96
CA GLY A 84 -7.58 9.43 13.23
C GLY A 84 -7.11 10.76 13.83
N VAL A 85 -5.80 11.04 13.80
CA VAL A 85 -5.26 12.32 14.29
C VAL A 85 -5.71 13.49 13.43
N TYR A 86 -5.74 13.36 12.10
CA TYR A 86 -6.30 14.39 11.21
C TYR A 86 -7.79 14.62 11.49
N ALA A 87 -8.57 13.57 11.78
CA ALA A 87 -9.96 13.72 12.21
C ALA A 87 -10.08 14.44 13.55
N LEU A 88 -9.21 14.15 14.51
CA LEU A 88 -9.14 14.89 15.78
C LEU A 88 -8.79 16.37 15.58
N PHE A 89 -7.95 16.70 14.60
CA PHE A 89 -7.66 18.11 14.27
C PHE A 89 -8.88 18.83 13.73
N THR A 90 -9.65 18.18 12.82
CA THR A 90 -10.94 18.71 12.36
C THR A 90 -11.86 19.04 13.55
N ILE A 91 -11.96 18.12 14.53
CA ILE A 91 -12.75 18.34 15.75
C ILE A 91 -12.16 19.50 16.59
N GLY A 92 -10.85 19.55 16.76
CA GLY A 92 -10.17 20.62 17.49
C GLY A 92 -10.42 22.01 16.88
N TRP A 93 -10.41 22.11 15.55
CA TRP A 93 -10.77 23.34 14.83
C TRP A 93 -12.24 23.72 15.00
N ILE A 94 -13.15 22.75 15.00
CA ILE A 94 -14.58 23.00 15.29
C ILE A 94 -14.74 23.55 16.70
N ILE A 95 -14.23 22.86 17.71
CA ILE A 95 -14.38 23.26 19.13
C ILE A 95 -13.74 24.63 19.37
N GLY A 96 -12.50 24.82 18.91
CA GLY A 96 -11.78 26.07 19.11
C GLY A 96 -12.38 27.24 18.34
N GLY A 97 -12.84 27.03 17.11
CA GLY A 97 -13.53 28.06 16.34
C GLY A 97 -14.88 28.46 16.95
N LEU A 98 -15.66 27.51 17.47
CA LEU A 98 -16.88 27.85 18.21
C LEU A 98 -16.58 28.66 19.48
N ARG A 99 -15.47 28.35 20.17
CA ARG A 99 -15.03 29.12 21.35
C ARG A 99 -14.58 30.55 20.99
N LEU A 100 -14.02 30.75 19.80
CA LEU A 100 -13.46 32.03 19.36
C LEU A 100 -14.50 32.97 18.71
N GLU A 101 -15.62 32.43 18.23
CA GLU A 101 -16.62 33.16 17.43
C GLU A 101 -17.07 34.47 18.08
N GLY A 102 -17.34 34.46 19.39
CA GLY A 102 -17.80 35.66 20.11
C GLY A 102 -16.76 36.78 20.22
N THR A 103 -15.46 36.47 20.19
CA THR A 103 -14.40 37.48 20.29
C THR A 103 -13.86 37.89 18.92
N ALA A 104 -13.77 36.95 17.97
CA ALA A 104 -13.24 37.22 16.63
C ALA A 104 -14.13 38.16 15.79
N GLN A 105 -15.44 38.16 16.03
CA GLN A 105 -16.39 39.04 15.33
C GLN A 105 -16.15 40.54 15.57
N PHE A 106 -15.39 40.91 16.61
CA PHE A 106 -14.98 42.30 16.85
C PHE A 106 -13.80 42.74 15.98
N LEU A 107 -13.00 41.79 15.47
CA LEU A 107 -11.76 42.06 14.71
C LEU A 107 -11.94 41.82 13.21
N VAL A 108 -12.84 40.90 12.83
CA VAL A 108 -13.06 40.47 11.46
C VAL A 108 -14.55 40.43 11.17
N SER A 109 -14.94 40.71 9.92
CA SER A 109 -16.33 40.60 9.51
C SER A 109 -16.88 39.18 9.77
N PRO A 110 -18.16 39.04 10.18
CA PRO A 110 -18.76 37.73 10.45
C PRO A 110 -18.65 36.76 9.26
N VAL A 111 -18.76 37.30 8.04
CA VAL A 111 -18.62 36.52 6.80
C VAL A 111 -17.19 36.01 6.63
N GLY A 112 -16.18 36.89 6.78
CA GLY A 112 -14.77 36.51 6.67
C GLY A 112 -14.39 35.45 7.70
N TYR A 113 -14.88 35.59 8.94
CA TYR A 113 -14.69 34.60 9.98
C TYR A 113 -15.28 33.24 9.59
N ARG A 114 -16.52 33.20 9.10
CA ARG A 114 -17.19 31.95 8.72
C ARG A 114 -16.45 31.21 7.61
N PHE A 115 -15.93 31.94 6.61
CA PHE A 115 -15.11 31.35 5.55
C PHE A 115 -13.80 30.76 6.10
N ALA A 116 -13.05 31.54 6.88
CA ALA A 116 -11.79 31.07 7.46
C ALA A 116 -12.00 29.87 8.40
N PHE A 117 -13.07 29.91 9.20
CA PHE A 117 -13.45 28.81 10.09
C PHE A 117 -13.67 27.51 9.31
N TRP A 118 -14.54 27.52 8.29
CA TRP A 118 -14.82 26.31 7.53
C TRP A 118 -13.61 25.82 6.74
N LEU A 119 -12.81 26.74 6.20
CA LEU A 119 -11.56 26.39 5.52
C LEU A 119 -10.59 25.67 6.47
N ALA A 120 -10.44 26.16 7.70
CA ALA A 120 -9.60 25.54 8.71
C ALA A 120 -10.14 24.17 9.17
N VAL A 121 -11.46 24.02 9.27
CA VAL A 121 -12.12 22.75 9.61
C VAL A 121 -11.89 21.69 8.52
N ILE A 122 -12.02 22.04 7.25
CA ILE A 122 -11.86 21.07 6.14
C ILE A 122 -10.38 20.83 5.77
N ALA A 123 -9.47 21.74 6.11
CA ALA A 123 -8.06 21.65 5.73
C ALA A 123 -7.36 20.35 6.16
N PRO A 124 -7.54 19.82 7.39
CA PRO A 124 -6.97 18.53 7.79
C PRO A 124 -7.43 17.37 6.90
N ALA A 125 -8.73 17.29 6.65
CA ALA A 125 -9.31 16.24 5.81
C ALA A 125 -8.82 16.34 4.36
N LEU A 126 -8.79 17.56 3.81
CA LEU A 126 -8.29 17.80 2.46
C LEU A 126 -6.82 17.46 2.32
N TRP A 127 -5.96 17.89 3.26
CA TRP A 127 -4.54 17.56 3.22
C TRP A 127 -4.29 16.06 3.23
N PHE A 128 -4.93 15.34 4.16
CA PHE A 128 -4.82 13.88 4.23
C PHE A 128 -5.25 13.22 2.92
N ALA A 129 -6.42 13.60 2.38
CA ALA A 129 -6.93 13.08 1.12
C ALA A 129 -6.00 13.39 -0.06
N THR A 130 -5.51 14.63 -0.17
CA THR A 130 -4.57 15.05 -1.21
C THR A 130 -3.28 14.26 -1.13
N VAL A 131 -2.63 14.17 0.04
CA VAL A 131 -1.40 13.40 0.21
C VAL A 131 -1.63 11.92 -0.11
N TYR A 132 -2.72 11.34 0.37
CA TYR A 132 -3.06 9.94 0.10
C TYR A 132 -3.23 9.66 -1.39
N LEU A 133 -3.98 10.51 -2.11
CA LEU A 133 -4.24 10.37 -3.54
C LEU A 133 -2.97 10.59 -4.37
N LEU A 134 -2.21 11.65 -4.10
CA LEU A 134 -1.00 11.99 -4.87
C LEU A 134 0.14 11.00 -4.66
N THR A 135 0.19 10.33 -3.50
CA THR A 135 1.24 9.36 -3.19
C THR A 135 0.84 7.92 -3.45
N ARG A 136 -0.28 7.66 -4.15
CA ARG A 136 -0.77 6.29 -4.43
C ARG A 136 0.23 5.46 -5.24
N LEU A 137 0.92 6.09 -6.20
CA LEU A 137 1.91 5.44 -7.07
C LEU A 137 3.36 5.68 -6.63
N SER A 138 3.55 6.36 -5.51
CA SER A 138 4.87 6.74 -4.99
C SER A 138 5.40 5.75 -3.96
N LYS A 139 6.67 5.91 -3.60
CA LYS A 139 7.26 5.15 -2.48
C LYS A 139 6.46 5.37 -1.19
N PRO A 140 6.12 4.31 -0.45
CA PRO A 140 5.26 4.38 0.75
C PRO A 140 5.77 5.35 1.83
N TRP A 141 7.09 5.46 2.01
CA TRP A 141 7.71 6.39 2.97
C TRP A 141 7.40 7.87 2.67
N LEU A 142 7.32 8.26 1.39
CA LEU A 142 7.05 9.65 1.02
C LEU A 142 5.68 10.10 1.55
N ARG A 143 4.69 9.20 1.50
CA ARG A 143 3.36 9.43 2.07
C ARG A 143 3.45 9.74 3.57
N LEU A 144 4.20 8.94 4.32
CA LEU A 144 4.38 9.14 5.76
C LEU A 144 5.03 10.48 6.06
N VAL A 145 6.08 10.85 5.34
CA VAL A 145 6.77 12.14 5.53
C VAL A 145 5.80 13.31 5.33
N TRP A 146 5.01 13.29 4.26
CA TRP A 146 4.03 14.35 3.99
C TRP A 146 2.90 14.41 5.01
N LEU A 147 2.43 13.26 5.50
CA LEU A 147 1.41 13.19 6.54
C LEU A 147 1.93 13.66 7.90
N ILE A 148 3.18 13.33 8.25
CA ILE A 148 3.82 13.81 9.48
C ILE A 148 4.10 15.32 9.38
N GLY A 149 4.58 15.80 8.24
CA GLY A 149 4.76 17.24 8.01
C GLY A 149 3.44 18.01 8.12
N GLY A 150 2.36 17.47 7.56
CA GLY A 150 1.03 18.05 7.71
C GLY A 150 0.51 18.02 9.15
N LEU A 151 0.95 17.07 9.99
CA LEU A 151 0.62 17.06 11.41
C LEU A 151 1.09 18.35 12.07
N ALA A 152 2.39 18.68 11.95
CA ALA A 152 2.93 19.91 12.50
C ALA A 152 2.26 21.16 11.92
N LEU A 153 1.88 21.14 10.64
CA LEU A 153 1.24 22.28 9.97
C LEU A 153 -0.21 22.52 10.44
N LEU A 154 -0.98 21.45 10.62
CA LEU A 154 -2.44 21.51 10.77
C LEU A 154 -2.93 21.32 12.20
N VAL A 155 -2.02 21.10 13.15
CA VAL A 155 -2.32 21.20 14.58
C VAL A 155 -3.08 22.51 14.83
N PRO A 156 -4.17 22.48 15.62
CA PRO A 156 -4.92 23.68 15.99
C PRO A 156 -4.15 24.54 17.01
N TRP A 157 -2.97 25.04 16.62
CA TRP A 157 -2.03 25.79 17.46
C TRP A 157 -2.66 26.93 18.25
N PRO A 158 -3.55 27.78 17.67
CA PRO A 158 -4.16 28.87 18.42
C PRO A 158 -4.82 28.40 19.71
N PHE A 159 -5.47 27.23 19.69
CA PHE A 159 -6.21 26.71 20.83
C PHE A 159 -5.32 25.90 21.78
N VAL A 160 -4.32 25.20 21.26
CA VAL A 160 -3.31 24.50 22.07
C VAL A 160 -2.55 25.51 22.94
N MET A 161 -2.13 26.64 22.37
CA MET A 161 -1.41 27.68 23.10
C MET A 161 -2.27 28.33 24.20
N ILE A 162 -3.55 28.59 23.93
CA ILE A 162 -4.47 29.18 24.91
C ILE A 162 -4.84 28.18 26.02
N GLY A 163 -5.00 26.89 25.68
CA GLY A 163 -5.29 25.83 26.64
C GLY A 163 -4.13 25.54 27.61
N ALA A 164 -2.88 25.68 27.15
CA ALA A 164 -1.68 25.46 27.96
C ALA A 164 -1.44 26.55 29.03
N VAL A 165 -2.02 27.74 28.87
CA VAL A 165 -1.85 28.88 29.80
C VAL A 165 -2.95 28.94 30.87
N GLY A 166 -4.02 28.13 30.73
CA GLY A 166 -5.18 28.13 31.62
C GLY A 166 -5.14 27.14 32.80
N GLN A 167 -3.97 26.61 33.15
CA GLN A 167 -3.75 25.81 34.37
C GLN A 167 -3.06 26.65 35.45
#